data_AF-C1B691-F1
#
_entry.id   AF-C1B691-F1
#
_cell.length_a   1.000
_cell.length_b   1.000
_cell.length_c   1.000
_cell.angle_alpha   90.00
_cell.angle_beta   90.00
_cell.angle_gamma   90.00
#
_symmetry.space_group_name_H-M   'P 1'
#
loop_
_entity.id
_entity.type
_entity.pdbx_description
1 polymer ?
#
loop_
_entity_poly.entity_id
_entity_poly.type
_entity_poly.pdbx_seq_one_letter_code
_entity_poly.pdbx_strand_id
1 'polypeptide(L)'
;MQGPDAEVVQTRTAQLVARGADERHATAVLSLLHGFCAMDIIDVADLEGRELEEVAELYYTLNAHLGLDHLLTAISGLDDTGRWNALARLALRDDVYGSMRLLCLDVLSGSASAETAAEKITDWEATNTSRLARARSILTEIFAAHPADLSTLSVAARQVRTMVGRG
;
A
#
# COMPACT_ATOMS: atom_id res chain seq x y z
N MET A 1 0.53 -5.78 15.34
CA MET A 1 0.00 -6.39 14.10
C MET A 1 -1.40 -6.89 14.43
N GLN A 2 -2.43 -6.35 13.77
CA GLN A 2 -3.83 -6.74 13.98
C GLN A 2 -4.51 -6.86 12.61
N GLY A 3 -5.56 -7.68 12.52
CA GLY A 3 -6.38 -7.78 11.30
C GLY A 3 -5.78 -8.65 10.17
N PRO A 4 -6.22 -8.43 8.92
CA PRO A 4 -5.87 -9.25 7.75
C PRO A 4 -4.36 -9.42 7.51
N ASP A 5 -3.56 -8.43 7.89
CA ASP A 5 -2.10 -8.43 7.76
C ASP A 5 -1.44 -9.54 8.58
N ALA A 6 -1.96 -9.83 9.78
CA ALA A 6 -1.44 -10.90 10.63
C ALA A 6 -1.66 -12.27 9.98
N GLU A 7 -2.82 -12.48 9.34
CA GLU A 7 -3.14 -13.73 8.64
C GLU A 7 -2.28 -13.92 7.38
N VAL A 8 -1.98 -12.83 6.64
CA VAL A 8 -1.09 -12.87 5.48
C VAL A 8 0.34 -13.23 5.89
N VAL A 9 0.87 -12.63 6.96
CA VAL A 9 2.20 -12.97 7.49
C VAL A 9 2.24 -14.42 7.94
N GLN A 10 1.22 -14.88 8.66
CA GLN A 10 1.17 -16.24 9.17
C GLN A 10 1.10 -17.27 8.04
N THR A 11 0.26 -17.03 7.03
CA THR A 11 0.11 -17.89 5.85
C THR A 11 1.42 -18.00 5.07
N ARG A 12 2.10 -16.88 4.83
CA ARG A 12 3.37 -16.88 4.10
C ARG A 12 4.54 -17.43 4.91
N THR A 13 4.53 -17.22 6.22
CA THR A 13 5.50 -17.84 7.13
C THR A 13 5.39 -19.36 7.01
N ALA A 14 4.16 -19.90 7.09
CA ALA A 14 3.92 -21.33 6.97
C ALA A 14 4.40 -21.90 5.61
N GLN A 15 4.21 -21.16 4.51
CA GLN A 15 4.71 -21.56 3.19
C GLN A 15 6.24 -21.60 3.11
N LEU A 16 6.94 -20.64 3.72
CA LEU A 16 8.40 -20.63 3.78
C LEU A 16 8.96 -21.72 4.69
N VAL A 17 8.31 -21.98 5.84
CA VAL A 17 8.65 -23.07 6.74
C VAL A 17 8.47 -24.43 6.07
N ALA A 18 7.41 -24.61 5.29
CA ALA A 18 7.20 -25.83 4.49
C ALA A 18 8.30 -26.05 3.43
N ARG A 19 9.03 -25.00 3.05
CA ARG A 19 10.20 -25.05 2.15
C ARG A 19 11.53 -25.15 2.90
N GLY A 20 11.51 -25.34 4.22
CA GLY A 20 12.69 -25.57 5.06
C GLY A 20 13.27 -24.31 5.71
N ALA A 21 12.60 -23.16 5.63
CA ALA A 21 13.02 -21.98 6.37
C ALA A 21 12.74 -22.12 7.88
N ASP A 22 13.60 -21.54 8.70
CA ASP A 22 13.33 -21.40 10.13
C ASP A 22 12.18 -20.41 10.37
N GLU A 23 11.20 -20.81 11.16
CA GLU A 23 9.96 -20.04 11.40
C GLU A 23 10.26 -18.65 11.94
N ARG A 24 11.18 -18.54 12.91
CA ARG A 24 11.53 -17.26 13.53
C ARG A 24 12.11 -16.28 12.50
N HIS A 25 13.00 -16.75 11.63
CA HIS A 25 13.55 -15.91 10.57
C HIS A 25 12.53 -15.61 9.46
N ALA A 26 11.70 -16.58 9.06
CA ALA A 26 10.65 -16.38 8.08
C ALA A 26 9.63 -15.33 8.54
N THR A 27 9.16 -15.42 9.80
CA THR A 27 8.29 -14.41 10.40
C THR A 27 8.99 -13.06 10.49
N ALA A 28 10.23 -13.00 10.99
CA ALA A 28 10.95 -11.73 11.12
C ALA A 28 11.08 -11.01 9.77
N VAL A 29 11.50 -11.73 8.72
CA VAL A 29 11.63 -11.17 7.36
C VAL A 29 10.30 -10.72 6.78
N LEU A 30 9.22 -11.49 6.98
CA LEU A 30 7.89 -11.11 6.51
C LEU A 30 7.30 -9.93 7.30
N SER A 31 7.62 -9.83 8.59
CA SER A 31 7.24 -8.68 9.43
C SER A 31 7.99 -7.41 9.06
N LEU A 32 9.21 -7.47 8.54
CA LEU A 32 9.94 -6.29 8.03
C LEU A 32 9.17 -5.57 6.91
N LEU A 33 8.35 -6.29 6.12
CA LEU A 33 7.51 -5.68 5.08
C LEU A 33 6.44 -4.75 5.65
N HIS A 34 6.12 -4.85 6.95
CA HIS A 34 5.21 -3.96 7.66
C HIS A 34 5.95 -2.77 8.30
N GLY A 35 7.29 -2.84 8.36
CA GLY A 35 8.13 -1.72 8.80
C GLY A 35 8.04 -0.51 7.87
N PHE A 36 7.75 -0.73 6.57
CA PHE A 36 7.52 0.34 5.59
C PHE A 36 6.38 1.27 6.02
N CYS A 37 5.22 0.72 6.40
CA CYS A 37 4.08 1.53 6.86
C CYS A 37 4.45 2.38 8.09
N ALA A 38 5.18 1.80 9.05
CA ALA A 38 5.56 2.54 10.26
C ALA A 38 6.55 3.68 9.95
N MET A 39 7.52 3.46 9.06
CA MET A 39 8.44 4.52 8.64
C MET A 39 7.72 5.61 7.83
N ASP A 40 6.82 5.24 6.92
CA ASP A 40 6.04 6.19 6.14
C ASP A 40 5.15 7.06 7.05
N ILE A 41 4.51 6.47 8.05
CA ILE A 41 3.70 7.20 9.04
C ILE A 41 4.55 8.20 9.82
N ILE A 42 5.73 7.80 10.30
CA ILE A 42 6.64 8.69 11.04
C ILE A 42 7.09 9.85 10.14
N ASP A 43 7.52 9.54 8.92
CA ASP A 43 7.98 10.54 7.95
C ASP A 43 6.88 11.55 7.61
N VAL A 44 5.65 11.08 7.40
CA VAL A 44 4.51 11.95 7.06
C VAL A 44 4.12 12.83 8.26
N ALA A 45 4.08 12.26 9.47
CA ALA A 45 3.80 13.01 10.69
C ALA A 45 4.83 14.12 10.94
N ASP A 46 6.12 13.82 10.74
CA ASP A 46 7.21 14.80 10.88
C ASP A 46 7.10 15.91 9.82
N LEU A 47 6.84 15.55 8.56
CA LEU A 47 6.74 16.53 7.46
C LEU A 47 5.54 17.47 7.58
N GLU A 48 4.37 16.96 7.98
CA GLU A 48 3.13 17.74 8.09
C GLU A 48 2.92 18.36 9.49
N GLY A 49 3.80 18.04 10.45
CA GLY A 49 3.66 18.48 11.84
C GLY A 49 2.35 17.99 12.46
N ARG A 50 2.02 16.72 12.24
CA ARG A 50 0.79 16.05 12.71
C ARG A 50 1.11 15.00 13.77
N GLU A 51 0.12 14.64 14.58
CA GLU A 51 0.29 13.58 15.57
C GLU A 51 0.42 12.21 14.89
N LEU A 52 1.24 11.32 15.44
CA LEU A 52 1.49 10.00 14.85
C LEU A 52 0.22 9.16 14.74
N GLU A 53 -0.64 9.23 15.75
CA GLU A 53 -1.92 8.51 15.78
C GLU A 53 -2.87 8.99 14.68
N GLU A 54 -2.92 10.31 14.43
CA GLU A 54 -3.73 10.90 13.37
C GLU A 54 -3.27 10.40 11.98
N VAL A 55 -1.95 10.44 11.74
CA VAL A 55 -1.37 10.00 10.47
C VAL A 55 -1.54 8.49 10.30
N ALA A 56 -1.37 7.69 11.36
CA ALA A 56 -1.58 6.25 11.30
C ALA A 56 -3.03 5.91 10.95
N GLU A 57 -4.01 6.57 11.59
CA GLU A 57 -5.42 6.39 11.28
C GLU A 57 -5.71 6.73 9.82
N LEU A 58 -5.21 7.87 9.34
CA LEU A 58 -5.38 8.26 7.94
C LEU A 58 -4.73 7.26 6.98
N TYR A 59 -3.49 6.84 7.26
CA TYR A 59 -2.74 5.90 6.42
C TYR A 59 -3.50 4.59 6.24
N TYR A 60 -3.93 3.95 7.33
CA TYR A 60 -4.66 2.69 7.23
C TYR A 60 -6.04 2.86 6.60
N THR A 61 -6.75 3.95 6.91
CA THR A 61 -8.08 4.23 6.33
C THR A 61 -7.99 4.46 4.82
N LEU A 62 -7.01 5.25 4.37
CA LEU A 62 -6.80 5.54 2.96
C LEU A 62 -6.33 4.30 2.20
N ASN A 63 -5.45 3.49 2.80
CA ASN A 63 -4.97 2.24 2.21
C ASN A 63 -6.13 1.26 1.95
N ALA A 64 -7.02 1.10 2.93
CA ALA A 64 -8.23 0.29 2.81
C ALA A 64 -9.20 0.87 1.77
N HIS A 65 -9.42 2.19 1.78
CA HIS A 65 -10.31 2.89 0.84
C HIS A 65 -9.86 2.80 -0.63
N LEU A 66 -8.55 2.71 -0.86
CA LEU A 66 -7.95 2.53 -2.19
C LEU A 66 -7.74 1.05 -2.56
N GLY A 67 -7.89 0.13 -1.61
CA GLY A 67 -7.70 -1.30 -1.83
C GLY A 67 -6.25 -1.70 -2.13
N LEU A 68 -5.26 -0.95 -1.62
CA LEU A 68 -3.85 -1.21 -1.93
C LEU A 68 -3.33 -2.52 -1.31
N ASP A 69 -3.97 -3.02 -0.25
CA ASP A 69 -3.67 -4.34 0.33
C ASP A 69 -3.85 -5.48 -0.68
N HIS A 70 -4.86 -5.37 -1.54
CA HIS A 70 -5.09 -6.34 -2.61
C HIS A 70 -3.95 -6.30 -3.64
N LEU A 71 -3.47 -5.11 -3.98
CA LEU A 71 -2.34 -4.93 -4.89
C LEU A 71 -1.05 -5.49 -4.29
N LEU A 72 -0.72 -5.14 -3.05
CA LEU A 72 0.46 -5.66 -2.34
C LEU A 72 0.38 -7.18 -2.17
N THR A 73 -0.81 -7.73 -1.93
CA THR A 73 -1.05 -9.18 -1.87
C THR A 73 -0.79 -9.84 -3.22
N ALA A 74 -1.30 -9.28 -4.32
CA ALA A 74 -1.06 -9.78 -5.66
C ALA A 74 0.43 -9.74 -6.05
N ILE A 75 1.14 -8.64 -5.76
CA ILE A 75 2.59 -8.49 -6.00
C ILE A 75 3.36 -9.60 -5.27
N SER A 76 2.94 -9.91 -4.06
CA SER A 76 3.58 -10.94 -3.27
C SER A 76 3.34 -12.36 -3.78
N GLY A 77 2.23 -12.58 -4.48
CA GLY A 77 1.84 -13.85 -5.09
C GLY A 77 2.45 -14.09 -6.48
N LEU A 78 3.14 -13.10 -7.05
CA LEU A 78 3.92 -13.28 -8.28
C LEU A 78 4.97 -14.39 -8.10
N ASP A 79 5.25 -15.11 -9.19
CA ASP A 79 6.15 -16.26 -9.19
C ASP A 79 7.52 -15.93 -8.57
N ASP A 80 8.00 -16.84 -7.73
CA ASP A 80 9.18 -16.67 -6.88
C ASP A 80 10.47 -17.13 -7.59
N THR A 81 10.38 -17.53 -8.86
CA THR A 81 11.50 -18.11 -9.59
C THR A 81 12.44 -17.02 -10.12
N GLY A 82 13.60 -16.88 -9.47
CA GLY A 82 14.74 -16.14 -9.99
C GLY A 82 14.95 -14.73 -9.43
N ARG A 83 16.23 -14.32 -9.38
CA ARG A 83 16.69 -13.05 -8.81
C ARG A 83 15.95 -11.83 -9.37
N TRP A 84 15.68 -11.80 -10.67
CA TRP A 84 15.04 -10.65 -11.33
C TRP A 84 13.57 -10.48 -10.94
N ASN A 85 12.84 -11.59 -10.77
CA ASN A 85 11.46 -11.56 -10.28
C ASN A 85 11.39 -11.09 -8.83
N ALA A 86 12.35 -11.49 -7.99
CA ALA A 86 12.46 -10.96 -6.62
C ALA A 86 12.70 -9.44 -6.60
N LEU A 87 13.62 -8.93 -7.43
CA LEU A 87 13.88 -7.49 -7.54
C LEU A 87 12.68 -6.72 -8.10
N ALA A 88 11.97 -7.28 -9.09
CA ALA A 88 10.79 -6.65 -9.66
C ALA A 88 9.65 -6.53 -8.62
N ARG A 89 9.42 -7.57 -7.81
CA ARG A 89 8.45 -7.51 -6.70
C ARG A 89 8.83 -6.47 -5.65
N LEU A 90 10.12 -6.34 -5.34
CA LEU A 90 10.61 -5.31 -4.41
C LEU A 90 10.34 -3.91 -4.98
N ALA A 91 10.74 -3.65 -6.23
CA ALA A 91 10.50 -2.36 -6.89
C ALA A 91 9.02 -1.99 -6.95
N LEU A 92 8.13 -2.96 -7.24
CA LEU A 92 6.69 -2.71 -7.23
C LEU A 92 6.14 -2.39 -5.84
N ARG A 93 6.62 -3.05 -4.78
CA ARG A 93 6.23 -2.70 -3.41
C ARG A 93 6.70 -1.30 -3.04
N ASP A 94 7.96 -0.97 -3.34
CA ASP A 94 8.51 0.36 -3.08
C ASP A 94 7.71 1.44 -3.82
N ASP A 95 7.31 1.17 -5.07
CA ASP A 95 6.49 2.10 -5.84
C ASP A 95 5.09 2.31 -5.26
N VAL A 96 4.47 1.25 -4.72
CA VAL A 96 3.15 1.31 -4.06
C VAL A 96 3.23 2.06 -2.73
N TYR A 97 4.18 1.70 -1.86
CA TYR A 97 4.38 2.40 -0.57
C TYR A 97 4.76 3.86 -0.78
N GLY A 98 5.68 4.15 -1.70
CA GLY A 98 6.03 5.53 -2.03
C GLY A 98 4.84 6.35 -2.55
N SER A 99 3.93 5.72 -3.30
CA SER A 99 2.69 6.39 -3.73
C SER A 99 1.71 6.58 -2.57
N MET A 100 1.60 5.62 -1.66
CA MET A 100 0.77 5.71 -0.45
C MET A 100 1.23 6.85 0.46
N ARG A 101 2.53 6.97 0.72
CA ARG A 101 3.12 8.08 1.47
C ARG A 101 2.78 9.44 0.85
N LEU A 102 2.92 9.57 -0.47
CA LEU A 102 2.58 10.81 -1.19
C LEU A 102 1.08 11.12 -1.18
N LEU A 103 0.23 10.09 -1.22
CA LEU A 103 -1.22 10.24 -1.11
C LEU A 103 -1.63 10.73 0.29
N CYS A 104 -1.01 10.21 1.36
CA CYS A 104 -1.23 10.73 2.71
C CYS A 104 -0.87 12.22 2.81
N LEU A 105 0.27 12.63 2.25
CA LEU A 105 0.66 14.05 2.21
C LEU A 105 -0.36 14.88 1.42
N ASP A 106 -0.81 14.41 0.26
CA ASP A 106 -1.81 15.08 -0.58
C ASP A 106 -3.13 15.29 0.18
N VAL A 107 -3.61 14.27 0.91
CA VAL A 107 -4.81 14.37 1.75
C VAL A 107 -4.60 15.31 2.94
N LEU A 108 -3.43 15.28 3.59
CA LEU A 108 -3.14 16.13 4.75
C LEU A 108 -2.98 17.61 4.38
N SER A 109 -2.44 17.92 3.20
CA SER A 109 -2.17 19.29 2.75
C SER A 109 -3.41 20.19 2.70
N GLY A 110 -4.59 19.60 2.48
CA GLY A 110 -5.86 20.30 2.37
C GLY A 110 -6.81 20.11 3.56
N SER A 111 -6.42 19.33 4.59
CA SER A 111 -7.31 18.97 5.69
C SER A 111 -7.01 19.67 7.00
N ALA A 112 -8.05 19.83 7.82
CA ALA A 112 -7.93 20.31 9.18
C ALA A 112 -7.65 19.15 10.16
N SER A 113 -6.83 19.39 11.18
CA SER A 113 -6.51 18.36 12.20
C SER A 113 -7.73 17.83 12.94
N ALA A 114 -8.81 18.62 13.05
CA ALA A 114 -10.04 18.22 13.74
C ALA A 114 -10.90 17.23 12.93
N GLU A 115 -10.67 17.08 11.63
CA GLU A 115 -11.39 16.14 10.76
C GLU A 115 -10.94 14.71 11.03
N THR A 116 -11.89 13.79 11.00
CA THR A 116 -11.61 12.35 11.02
C THR A 116 -10.93 11.92 9.72
N ALA A 117 -10.22 10.78 9.72
CA ALA A 117 -9.59 10.27 8.51
C ALA A 117 -10.57 10.11 7.34
N ALA A 118 -11.81 9.67 7.61
CA ALA A 118 -12.84 9.49 6.59
C ALA A 118 -13.32 10.83 5.98
N GLU A 119 -13.46 11.88 6.80
CA GLU A 119 -13.81 13.23 6.33
C GLU A 119 -12.70 13.79 5.42
N LYS A 120 -11.44 13.71 5.87
CA LYS A 120 -10.27 14.15 5.09
C LYS A 120 -10.22 13.49 3.70
N ILE A 121 -10.45 12.17 3.66
CA ILE A 121 -10.47 11.41 2.42
C ILE A 121 -11.64 11.86 1.53
N THR A 122 -12.83 12.03 2.09
CA THR A 122 -14.02 12.45 1.33
C THR A 122 -13.81 13.81 0.68
N ASP A 123 -13.25 14.78 1.41
CA ASP A 123 -12.99 16.13 0.91
C ASP A 123 -11.86 16.16 -0.14
N TRP A 124 -10.80 15.38 0.10
CA TRP A 124 -9.75 15.17 -0.89
C TRP A 124 -10.30 14.56 -2.18
N GLU A 125 -11.19 13.57 -2.09
CA GLU A 125 -11.80 12.93 -3.27
C GLU A 125 -12.68 13.91 -4.04
N ALA A 126 -13.49 14.71 -3.35
CA ALA A 126 -14.34 15.71 -3.98
C ALA A 126 -13.51 16.68 -4.84
N THR A 127 -12.36 17.11 -4.32
CA THR A 127 -11.44 18.03 -5.01
C THR A 127 -10.68 17.35 -6.16
N ASN A 128 -10.49 16.03 -6.11
CA ASN A 128 -9.68 15.25 -7.05
C ASN A 128 -10.48 14.30 -7.98
N THR A 129 -11.81 14.44 -8.00
CA THR A 129 -12.78 13.50 -8.62
C THR A 129 -12.35 12.96 -9.98
N SER A 130 -12.02 13.84 -10.94
CA SER A 130 -11.75 13.44 -12.34
C SER A 130 -10.52 12.53 -12.48
N ARG A 131 -9.48 12.78 -11.67
CA ARG A 131 -8.22 12.05 -11.67
C ARG A 131 -8.37 10.70 -10.99
N LEU A 132 -9.05 10.67 -9.85
CA LEU A 132 -9.31 9.45 -9.08
C LEU A 132 -10.25 8.50 -9.81
N ALA A 133 -11.30 9.02 -10.45
CA ALA A 133 -12.25 8.20 -11.21
C ALA A 133 -11.55 7.41 -12.34
N ARG A 134 -10.61 8.04 -13.05
CA ARG A 134 -9.84 7.36 -14.11
C ARG A 134 -8.96 6.25 -13.56
N ALA A 135 -8.19 6.53 -12.51
CA ALA A 135 -7.30 5.54 -11.90
C ALA A 135 -8.09 4.37 -11.32
N ARG A 136 -9.20 4.63 -10.61
CA ARG A 136 -10.08 3.60 -10.05
C ARG A 136 -10.71 2.71 -11.12
N SER A 137 -11.14 3.27 -12.26
CA SER A 137 -11.68 2.47 -13.38
C SER A 137 -10.65 1.47 -13.88
N ILE A 138 -9.41 1.91 -14.11
CA ILE A 138 -8.34 1.04 -14.62
C ILE A 138 -7.95 -0.01 -13.57
N LEU A 139 -7.85 0.37 -12.30
CA LEU A 139 -7.58 -0.59 -11.22
C LEU A 139 -8.68 -1.65 -11.10
N THR A 140 -9.94 -1.25 -11.26
CA THR A 140 -11.09 -2.18 -11.23
C THR A 140 -11.01 -3.19 -12.38
N GLU A 141 -10.68 -2.75 -13.60
CA GLU A 141 -10.48 -3.65 -14.75
C GLU A 141 -9.33 -4.63 -14.50
N ILE A 142 -8.21 -4.13 -13.97
CA ILE A 142 -7.03 -4.95 -13.64
C ILE A 142 -7.36 -6.00 -12.57
N PHE A 143 -8.03 -5.61 -11.49
CA PHE A 143 -8.41 -6.54 -10.42
C PHE A 143 -9.50 -7.52 -10.86
N ALA A 144 -10.30 -7.22 -11.88
CA ALA A 144 -11.22 -8.20 -12.45
C ALA A 144 -10.49 -9.26 -13.31
N ALA A 145 -9.37 -8.91 -13.94
CA ALA A 145 -8.57 -9.82 -14.76
C ALA A 145 -7.65 -10.71 -13.91
N HIS A 146 -8.03 -11.98 -13.72
CA HIS A 146 -7.23 -12.97 -12.99
C HIS A 146 -6.69 -14.09 -13.90
N PRO A 147 -5.44 -14.57 -13.69
CA PRO A 147 -4.43 -14.07 -12.76
C PRO A 147 -3.67 -12.84 -13.30
N ALA A 148 -3.31 -11.91 -12.41
CA ALA A 148 -2.49 -10.75 -12.78
C ALA A 148 -1.00 -11.12 -12.84
N ASP A 149 -0.35 -10.77 -13.95
CA ASP A 149 1.09 -10.95 -14.14
C ASP A 149 1.89 -9.69 -13.74
N LEU A 150 3.22 -9.78 -13.80
CA LEU A 150 4.11 -8.67 -13.45
C LEU A 150 3.79 -7.38 -14.25
N SER A 151 3.46 -7.53 -15.53
CA SER A 151 3.16 -6.39 -16.40
C SER A 151 1.87 -5.68 -15.97
N THR A 152 0.84 -6.46 -15.64
CA THR A 152 -0.45 -6.01 -15.16
C THR A 152 -0.32 -5.27 -13.83
N LEU A 153 0.44 -5.83 -12.89
CA LEU A 153 0.69 -5.20 -11.57
C LEU A 153 1.57 -3.95 -11.67
N SER A 154 2.48 -3.89 -12.65
CA SER A 154 3.25 -2.66 -12.94
C SER A 154 2.35 -1.52 -13.43
N VAL A 155 1.35 -1.83 -14.25
CA VAL A 155 0.35 -0.84 -14.67
C VAL A 155 -0.48 -0.40 -13.48
N ALA A 156 -0.90 -1.31 -12.61
CA ALA A 156 -1.67 -0.98 -11.40
C ALA A 156 -0.88 -0.04 -10.47
N ALA A 157 0.37 -0.35 -10.15
CA ALA A 157 1.23 0.51 -9.33
C ALA A 157 1.37 1.92 -9.94
N ARG A 158 1.50 2.01 -11.26
CA ARG A 158 1.53 3.30 -11.95
C ARG A 158 0.20 4.05 -11.84
N GLN A 159 -0.95 3.38 -11.92
CA GLN A 159 -2.25 4.04 -11.71
C GLN A 159 -2.35 4.63 -10.32
N VAL A 160 -1.89 3.92 -9.29
CA VAL A 160 -1.83 4.45 -7.92
C VAL A 160 -1.00 5.72 -7.86
N ARG A 161 0.18 5.74 -8.51
CA ARG A 161 1.01 6.95 -8.58
C ARG A 161 0.31 8.13 -9.27
N THR A 162 -0.53 7.89 -10.28
CA THR A 162 -1.30 8.98 -10.91
C THR A 162 -2.37 9.58 -10.01
N MET A 163 -2.73 8.89 -8.92
CA MET A 163 -3.61 9.39 -7.85
C MET A 163 -2.90 10.34 -6.87
N VAL A 164 -1.60 10.59 -6.99
CA VAL A 164 -0.92 11.67 -6.26
C VAL A 164 -1.12 13.02 -6.94
N GLY A 165 -1.65 14.00 -6.22
CA GLY A 165 -1.80 15.38 -6.68
C GLY A 165 -0.45 16.01 -7.03
N ARG A 166 -0.43 16.89 -8.04
CA ARG A 166 0.67 17.85 -8.17
C ARG A 166 0.26 19.04 -7.34
N GLY A 167 0.97 19.29 -6.25
CA GLY A 167 0.90 20.58 -5.55
C GLY A 167 1.14 21.74 -6.49
#